data_AF-A0A2N1MVV1-F1
#
_entry.id   AF-A0A2N1MVV1-F1
#
_cell.length_a   1.000
_cell.length_b   1.000
_cell.length_c   1.000
_cell.angle_alpha   90.00
_cell.angle_beta   90.00
_cell.angle_gamma   90.00
#
_symmetry.space_group_name_H-M   'P 1'
#
loop_
_entity.id
_entity.type
_entity.pdbx_description
1 polymer ?
#
loop_
_entity_poly.entity_id
_entity_poly.type
_entity_poly.pdbx_seq_one_letter_code
_entity_poly.pdbx_strand_id
1 'polypeptide(L)'
;MQLVQLDNLLTLGLLIRIINTTNVALLASWIDKKRGNPYNFSDLPFEFKLIHRASRDGFGNDKFHNNCDNKGPTIVVIKVKYSGEIIGVRMALC
;
A
#
# COMPACT_ATOMS: atom_id res chain seq x y z
N MET A 1 3.39 -6.75 7.39
CA MET A 1 3.60 -5.35 6.97
C MET A 1 3.95 -5.31 5.49
N GLN A 2 3.28 -4.45 4.73
CA GLN A 2 3.54 -4.12 3.33
C GLN A 2 3.61 -2.61 3.19
N LEU A 3 4.55 -2.11 2.39
CA LEU A 3 4.69 -0.70 2.04
C LEU A 3 4.37 -0.54 0.56
N VAL A 4 3.47 0.39 0.28
CA VAL A 4 2.98 0.67 -1.06
C VAL A 4 3.25 2.13 -1.39
N GLN A 5 3.97 2.37 -2.48
CA GLN A 5 4.24 3.69 -3.04
C GLN A 5 3.15 4.04 -4.05
N LEU A 6 2.76 5.32 -4.07
CA LEU A 6 1.89 5.88 -5.08
C LEU A 6 2.78 6.38 -6.23
N ASP A 7 2.85 5.62 -7.31
CA ASP A 7 3.60 6.00 -8.52
C ASP A 7 2.63 6.14 -9.70
N ASN A 8 2.93 7.07 -10.60
CA ASN A 8 2.17 7.31 -11.84
C ASN A 8 2.70 6.48 -13.04
N LEU A 9 3.41 5.37 -12.77
CA LEU A 9 4.11 4.59 -13.79
C LEU A 9 4.00 3.08 -13.53
N LEU A 10 3.26 2.45 -14.45
CA LEU A 10 3.12 1.04 -14.78
C LEU A 10 3.95 0.06 -13.93
N THR A 11 3.28 -0.69 -13.05
CA THR A 11 3.68 -2.08 -12.80
C THR A 11 2.52 -2.95 -12.32
N LEU A 12 1.94 -3.70 -13.27
CA LEU A 12 1.02 -4.80 -12.97
C LEU A 12 1.84 -6.04 -12.62
N GLY A 13 1.71 -6.50 -11.38
CA GLY A 13 2.15 -7.84 -11.00
C GLY A 13 3.04 -7.86 -9.77
N LEU A 14 2.42 -7.99 -8.58
CA LEU A 14 2.95 -8.89 -7.56
C LEU A 14 1.87 -9.15 -6.51
N LEU A 15 1.31 -10.36 -6.53
CA LEU A 15 0.34 -10.94 -5.60
C LEU A 15 0.42 -10.33 -4.19
N ILE A 16 -0.43 -9.34 -3.95
CA ILE A 16 -0.60 -8.67 -2.68
C ILE A 16 -1.38 -9.62 -1.76
N ARG A 17 -0.70 -10.54 -1.07
CA ARG A 17 -1.36 -11.50 -0.15
C ARG A 17 -2.05 -10.85 1.06
N ILE A 18 -1.81 -9.56 1.32
CA ILE A 18 -2.32 -8.86 2.53
C ILE A 18 -3.55 -8.00 2.22
N ILE A 19 -3.61 -7.39 1.03
CA ILE A 19 -4.66 -6.46 0.63
C ILE A 19 -5.30 -6.95 -0.67
N ASN A 20 -6.63 -7.16 -0.66
CA ASN A 20 -7.39 -7.57 -1.84
C ASN A 20 -7.78 -6.34 -2.68
N THR A 21 -8.37 -6.58 -3.86
CA THR A 21 -8.79 -5.51 -4.80
C THR A 21 -9.75 -4.50 -4.17
N THR A 22 -10.69 -4.95 -3.33
CA THR A 22 -11.63 -4.08 -2.59
C THR A 22 -10.92 -3.14 -1.63
N ASN A 23 -9.94 -3.62 -0.88
CA ASN A 23 -9.18 -2.80 0.05
C ASN A 23 -8.33 -1.77 -0.67
N VAL A 24 -7.75 -2.12 -1.83
CA VAL A 24 -6.99 -1.19 -2.67
C VAL A 24 -7.89 -0.05 -3.16
N ALA A 25 -9.09 -0.38 -3.62
CA ALA A 25 -10.10 0.60 -4.01
C ALA A 25 -10.52 1.51 -2.86
N LEU A 26 -10.74 0.95 -1.66
CA LEU A 26 -11.08 1.73 -0.47
C LEU A 26 -9.96 2.68 -0.07
N LEU A 27 -8.71 2.19 -0.04
CA LEU A 27 -7.53 3.00 0.25
C LEU A 27 -7.41 4.14 -0.77
N ALA A 28 -7.68 3.88 -2.05
CA ALA A 28 -7.67 4.92 -3.06
C ALA A 28 -8.72 6.01 -2.81
N SER A 29 -9.94 5.63 -2.48
CA SER A 29 -10.97 6.62 -2.15
C SER A 29 -10.60 7.45 -0.92
N TRP A 30 -9.90 6.88 0.07
CA TRP A 30 -9.44 7.62 1.25
C TRP A 30 -8.30 8.60 0.93
N ILE A 31 -7.33 8.20 0.12
CA ILE A 31 -6.21 9.07 -0.29
C ILE A 31 -6.72 10.25 -1.10
N ASP A 32 -7.62 9.99 -2.04
CA ASP A 32 -8.21 11.02 -2.92
C ASP A 32 -9.32 11.83 -2.22
N LYS A 33 -9.64 11.49 -0.96
CA LYS A 33 -10.74 12.10 -0.19
C LYS A 33 -12.08 12.07 -0.93
N LYS A 34 -12.29 11.03 -1.75
CA LYS A 34 -13.52 10.83 -2.53
C LYS A 34 -14.71 10.66 -1.59
N ARG A 35 -15.79 11.37 -1.88
CA ARG A 35 -17.08 11.24 -1.18
C ARG A 35 -17.97 10.22 -1.89
N GLY A 36 -18.75 9.47 -1.12
CA GLY A 36 -19.68 8.46 -1.64
C GLY A 36 -19.03 7.09 -1.81
N ASN A 37 -19.41 6.39 -2.88
CA ASN A 37 -18.97 5.00 -3.10
C ASN A 37 -17.47 4.94 -3.40
N PRO A 38 -16.76 3.92 -2.88
CA PRO A 38 -15.37 3.68 -3.23
C PRO A 38 -15.17 3.47 -4.73
N TYR A 39 -13.92 3.60 -5.19
CA TYR A 39 -13.55 3.23 -6.55
C TYR A 39 -13.78 1.73 -6.81
N ASN A 40 -13.90 1.38 -8.08
CA ASN A 40 -13.67 0.01 -8.51
C ASN A 40 -12.18 -0.20 -8.74
N PHE A 41 -11.68 -1.43 -8.56
CA PHE A 41 -10.27 -1.72 -8.81
C PHE A 41 -9.84 -1.45 -10.26
N SER A 42 -10.75 -1.56 -11.22
CA SER A 42 -10.50 -1.26 -12.63
C SER A 42 -10.51 0.24 -12.97
N ASP A 43 -10.86 1.10 -12.01
CA ASP A 43 -11.04 2.55 -12.18
C ASP A 43 -10.31 3.30 -11.05
N LEU A 44 -9.10 2.83 -10.70
CA LEU A 44 -8.29 3.48 -9.67
C LEU A 44 -7.66 4.75 -10.24
N PRO A 45 -7.70 5.88 -9.53
CA PRO A 45 -7.07 7.12 -9.95
C PRO A 45 -5.54 7.10 -9.87
N PHE A 46 -4.95 6.06 -9.29
CA PHE A 46 -3.50 5.90 -9.15
C PHE A 46 -3.11 4.43 -9.05
N GLU A 47 -1.87 4.15 -9.43
CA GLU A 47 -1.28 2.83 -9.32
C GLU A 47 -0.53 2.66 -7.99
N PHE A 48 -0.66 1.46 -7.43
CA PHE A 48 -0.05 1.08 -6.18
C PHE A 48 1.15 0.17 -6.45
N LYS A 49 2.34 0.64 -6.12
CA LYS A 49 3.57 -0.13 -6.29
C LYS A 49 4.06 -0.69 -4.96
N LEU A 50 4.17 -2.01 -4.87
CA LEU A 50 4.73 -2.66 -3.69
C LEU A 50 6.25 -2.47 -3.66
N ILE A 51 6.75 -1.66 -2.72
CA ILE A 51 8.18 -1.39 -2.56
C ILE A 51 8.82 -2.19 -1.43
N HIS A 52 8.05 -2.56 -0.40
CA HIS A 52 8.55 -3.41 0.68
C HIS A 52 7.49 -4.37 1.22
N ARG A 53 7.86 -5.62 1.49
CA ARG A 53 7.03 -6.62 2.16
C ARG A 53 7.90 -7.40 3.13
N ALA A 54 7.56 -7.33 4.42
CA ALA A 54 8.35 -8.00 5.46
C ALA A 54 8.59 -9.51 5.20
N SER A 55 7.59 -10.21 4.65
CA SER A 55 7.71 -11.64 4.34
C SER A 55 8.58 -11.97 3.11
N ARG A 56 8.94 -10.96 2.30
CA ARG A 56 9.77 -11.08 1.10
C ARG A 56 11.15 -10.46 1.33
N ASP A 57 11.18 -9.28 1.94
CA ASP A 57 12.33 -8.40 2.03
C ASP A 57 12.96 -8.35 3.44
N GLY A 58 12.35 -9.04 4.41
CA GLY A 58 12.75 -9.03 5.82
C GLY A 58 12.03 -7.97 6.66
N PHE A 59 11.94 -8.20 7.97
CA PHE A 59 11.22 -7.33 8.92
C PHE A 59 12.13 -6.26 9.58
N GLY A 60 13.40 -6.17 9.19
CA GLY A 60 14.37 -5.24 9.77
C GLY A 60 14.13 -3.78 9.36
N ASN A 61 14.37 -2.84 10.28
CA ASN A 61 14.26 -1.41 10.00
C ASN A 61 15.23 -0.96 8.89
N ASP A 62 16.43 -1.52 8.84
CA ASP A 62 17.41 -1.29 7.77
C ASP A 62 16.84 -1.67 6.41
N LYS A 63 16.18 -2.83 6.31
CA LYS A 63 15.53 -3.28 5.06
C LYS A 63 14.34 -2.41 4.70
N PHE A 64 13.60 -1.92 5.69
CA PHE A 64 12.50 -1.00 5.46
C PHE A 64 13.01 0.33 4.89
N HIS A 65 13.93 1.00 5.58
CA HIS A 65 14.51 2.28 5.17
C HIS A 65 15.17 2.20 3.79
N ASN A 66 15.97 1.16 3.53
CA ASN A 66 16.61 0.98 2.22
C ASN A 66 15.62 0.92 1.04
N ASN A 67 14.38 0.45 1.27
CA ASN A 67 13.36 0.37 0.24
C ASN A 67 12.40 1.57 0.21
N CYS A 68 12.33 2.32 1.30
CA CYS A 68 11.32 3.33 1.58
C CYS A 68 11.87 4.75 1.43
N ASP A 69 13.10 4.98 1.84
CA ASP A 69 13.69 6.31 1.90
C ASP A 69 13.76 6.96 0.50
N ASN A 70 13.41 8.25 0.44
CA ASN A 70 13.39 9.06 -0.78
C ASN A 70 12.42 8.58 -1.86
N LYS A 71 11.44 7.73 -1.50
CA LYS A 71 10.39 7.25 -2.43
C LYS A 71 9.17 8.16 -2.51
N GLY A 72 9.14 9.21 -1.70
CA GLY A 72 7.99 10.13 -1.61
C GLY A 72 6.87 9.56 -0.74
N PRO A 73 5.62 10.02 -0.94
CA PRO A 73 4.49 9.56 -0.14
C PRO A 73 4.23 8.07 -0.30
N THR A 74 4.21 7.36 0.82
CA THR A 74 3.99 5.92 0.88
C THR A 74 2.89 5.57 1.88
N ILE A 75 2.37 4.35 1.77
CA ILE A 75 1.37 3.81 2.67
C ILE A 75 1.86 2.49 3.24
N VAL A 76 1.92 2.41 4.56
CA VAL A 76 2.18 1.18 5.29
C VAL A 76 0.85 0.50 5.55
N VAL A 77 0.75 -0.78 5.20
CA VAL A 77 -0.39 -1.64 5.47
C VAL A 77 0.04 -2.80 6.36
N ILE A 78 -0.65 -2.98 7.47
CA ILE A 78 -0.44 -4.06 8.43
C ILE A 78 -1.73 -4.86 8.54
N LYS A 79 -1.64 -6.19 8.41
CA LYS A 79 -2.73 -7.10 8.75
C LYS A 79 -2.45 -7.74 10.10
N VAL A 80 -3.37 -7.55 11.03
CA VAL A 80 -3.27 -8.11 12.38
C VAL A 80 -3.54 -9.61 12.31
N LYS A 81 -2.66 -10.40 12.91
CA LYS A 81 -2.83 -11.86 12.99
C LYS A 81 -4.05 -12.16 13.86
N TYR A 82 -4.84 -13.17 13.49
CA TYR A 82 -6.09 -13.58 14.15
C TYR A 82 -7.31 -12.68 13.88
N SER A 83 -7.27 -11.38 14.19
CA SER A 83 -8.43 -10.51 13.92
C SER A 83 -8.65 -10.28 12.41
N GLY A 84 -7.57 -10.34 11.62
CA GLY A 84 -7.62 -10.08 10.19
C GLY A 84 -7.82 -8.61 9.83
N GLU A 85 -7.89 -7.72 10.83
CA GLU A 85 -8.00 -6.28 10.66
C GLU A 85 -6.81 -5.72 9.87
N ILE A 86 -7.08 -4.67 9.10
CA ILE A 86 -6.10 -3.99 8.26
C ILE A 86 -5.93 -2.57 8.76
N ILE A 87 -4.70 -2.22 9.11
CA ILE A 87 -4.30 -0.89 9.56
C ILE A 87 -3.47 -0.26 8.45
N GLY A 88 -3.85 0.95 8.04
CA GLY A 88 -3.14 1.75 7.06
C GLY A 88 -2.55 3.01 7.69
N VAL A 89 -1.31 3.34 7.38
CA VAL A 89 -0.67 4.61 7.78
C VAL A 89 -0.10 5.27 6.53
N ARG A 90 -0.50 6.52 6.27
CA ARG A 90 0.13 7.34 5.24
C ARG A 90 1.39 7.97 5.81
N MET A 91 2.52 7.70 5.19
CA MET A 91 3.81 8.32 5.48
C MET A 91 4.12 9.33 4.37
N ALA A 92 4.20 10.62 4.72
CA ALA A 92 4.52 11.67 3.75
C ALA A 92 5.99 11.65 3.35
N LEU A 93 6.86 11.27 4.29
CA LEU A 93 8.29 11.13 4.09
C LEU A 93 8.75 9.86 4.80
N CYS A 94 9.28 8.98 3.97
CA CYS A 94 10.36 8.09 4.28
C CYS A 94 11.53 8.67 3.46
#